data_AF-A0A934A970-F1
#
_entry.id   AF-A0A934A970-F1
#
_cell.length_a   1.000
_cell.length_b   1.000
_cell.length_c   1.000
_cell.angle_alpha   90.00
_cell.angle_beta   90.00
_cell.angle_gamma   90.00
#
_symmetry.space_group_name_H-M   'P 1'
#
loop_
_entity.id
_entity.type
_entity.pdbx_description
1 polymer ?
#
loop_
_entity_poly.entity_id
_entity_poly.type
_entity_poly.pdbx_seq_one_letter_code
_entity_poly.pdbx_strand_id
1 'polypeptide(L)'
;MTSGEFGLIILGMGLVTYIPRWFPLFFLSRRSLPQWLVQWLDLIPAAILGALLLPELITTGQPRHIDWLRPECIAAIPTFIIAILTRSLGWTVIAGMVTYGLVEKWLV
;
A
#
# COMPACT_ATOMS: atom_id res chain seq x y z
N MET A 1 0.44 27.99 15.61
CA MET A 1 1.50 27.49 14.71
C MET A 1 2.06 28.70 13.99
N THR A 2 3.21 29.20 14.43
CA THR A 2 3.85 30.38 13.83
C THR A 2 4.53 29.98 12.52
N SER A 3 4.58 30.87 11.53
CA SER A 3 5.10 30.57 10.18
C SER A 3 6.55 30.04 10.18
N GLY A 4 7.34 30.36 11.21
CA GLY A 4 8.70 29.84 11.40
C GLY A 4 8.75 28.36 11.84
N GLU A 5 7.76 27.89 12.61
CA GLU A 5 7.67 26.49 13.04
C GLU A 5 7.40 25.56 11.84
N PHE A 6 6.61 26.03 10.88
CA PHE A 6 6.28 25.25 9.69
C PHE A 6 7.50 24.96 8.83
N GLY A 7 8.39 25.95 8.65
CA GLY A 7 9.66 25.78 7.93
C GLY A 7 10.59 24.78 8.61
N LEU A 8 10.69 24.83 9.95
CA LEU A 8 11.46 23.87 10.74
C LEU A 8 10.90 22.45 10.67
N ILE A 9 9.57 22.28 10.67
CA ILE A 9 8.93 20.97 10.51
C ILE A 9 9.20 20.40 9.12
N ILE A 10 9.07 21.19 8.06
CA ILE A 10 9.36 20.73 6.68
C ILE A 10 10.84 20.32 6.55
N LEU A 11 11.76 21.13 7.07
CA LEU A 11 13.20 20.81 7.05
C LEU A 11 13.50 19.55 7.88
N GLY A 12 12.91 19.43 9.07
CA GLY A 12 13.06 18.27 9.94
C GLY A 12 12.53 16.99 9.30
N MET A 13 11.31 17.02 8.75
CA MET A 13 10.72 15.87 8.02
C MET A 13 11.53 15.51 6.78
N GLY A 14 12.01 16.52 6.04
CA GLY A 14 12.86 16.33 4.86
C GLY A 14 14.16 15.60 5.22
N LEU A 15 14.88 16.06 6.25
CA LEU A 15 16.10 15.42 6.72
C LEU A 15 15.86 13.98 7.18
N VAL A 16 14.88 13.77 8.06
CA VAL A 16 14.59 12.43 8.63
C VAL A 16 14.10 11.44 7.55
N THR A 17 13.47 11.91 6.48
CA THR A 17 13.04 11.03 5.37
C THR A 17 14.17 10.78 4.37
N TYR A 18 14.96 11.81 4.05
CA TYR A 18 15.96 11.73 2.99
C TYR A 18 17.23 11.00 3.45
N ILE A 19 17.67 11.21 4.69
CA ILE A 19 18.87 10.57 5.24
C ILE A 19 18.78 9.04 5.16
N PRO A 20 17.75 8.36 5.71
CA PRO A 20 17.64 6.90 5.64
C PRO A 20 17.32 6.37 4.24
N ARG A 21 16.85 7.19 3.30
CA ARG A 21 16.69 6.79 1.88
C ARG A 21 17.99 6.89 1.09
N TRP A 22 18.72 7.98 1.28
CA TRP A 22 19.96 8.25 0.57
C TRP A 22 21.12 7.42 1.09
N PHE A 23 21.15 7.14 2.39
CA PHE A 23 22.22 6.37 3.02
C PHE A 23 22.39 4.94 2.45
N PRO A 24 21.32 4.11 2.34
CA PRO A 24 21.41 2.81 1.68
C PRO A 24 21.78 2.95 0.21
N LEU A 25 21.16 3.89 -0.52
CA LEU A 25 21.44 4.07 -1.95
C LEU A 25 22.90 4.46 -2.19
N PHE A 26 23.46 5.39 -1.41
CA PHE A 26 24.85 5.83 -1.56
C PHE A 26 25.86 4.76 -1.17
N PHE A 27 25.60 4.02 -0.09
CA PHE A 27 26.48 2.95 0.38
C PHE A 27 26.45 1.73 -0.55
N LEU A 28 25.27 1.37 -1.06
CA LEU A 28 25.09 0.24 -1.96
C LEU A 28 25.47 0.59 -3.42
N SER A 29 25.34 1.84 -3.86
CA SER A 29 25.65 2.24 -5.26
C SER A 29 27.13 2.10 -5.63
N ARG A 30 28.04 1.97 -4.66
CA ARG A 30 29.49 1.73 -4.91
C ARG A 30 29.89 0.26 -4.84
N ARG A 31 28.96 -0.66 -4.54
CA ARG A 31 29.20 -2.10 -4.45
C ARG A 31 28.30 -2.81 -5.46
N SER A 32 28.83 -3.80 -6.19
CA SER A 32 28.00 -4.72 -6.95
C SER A 32 27.10 -5.49 -5.98
N LEU A 33 25.82 -5.14 -5.94
CA LEU A 33 24.85 -5.85 -5.11
C LEU A 33 24.74 -7.29 -5.61
N PRO A 34 24.76 -8.30 -4.71
CA PRO A 34 24.52 -9.67 -5.12
C PRO A 34 23.11 -9.76 -5.70
N GLN A 35 22.95 -10.47 -6.82
CA GLN A 35 21.71 -10.55 -7.59
C GLN A 35 20.51 -10.99 -6.73
N TRP A 36 20.73 -11.86 -5.74
CA TRP A 36 19.70 -12.28 -4.79
C TRP A 36 19.14 -11.14 -3.93
N LEU A 37 19.98 -10.18 -3.51
CA LEU A 37 19.53 -9.05 -2.69
C LEU A 37 18.67 -8.08 -3.50
N VAL A 38 19.04 -7.82 -4.77
CA VAL A 38 18.24 -6.97 -5.65
C VAL A 38 16.84 -7.57 -5.87
N GLN A 39 16.77 -8.87 -6.18
CA GLN A 39 15.50 -9.59 -6.33
C GLN A 39 14.67 -9.55 -5.04
N TRP A 40 15.30 -9.66 -3.87
CA TRP A 40 14.60 -9.56 -2.59
C TRP A 40 14.09 -8.15 -2.30
N LEU A 41 14.86 -7.11 -2.61
CA LEU A 41 14.46 -5.71 -2.47
C LEU A 41 13.25 -5.37 -3.37
N ASP A 42 13.20 -5.91 -4.59
CA ASP A 42 12.07 -5.73 -5.51
C ASP A 42 10.76 -6.37 -5.00
N LEU A 43 10.83 -7.34 -4.09
CA LEU A 43 9.67 -7.98 -3.46
C LEU A 43 9.10 -7.16 -2.28
N ILE A 44 9.90 -6.27 -1.68
CA ILE A 44 9.49 -5.47 -0.51
C ILE A 44 8.22 -4.66 -0.77
N PRO A 45 8.10 -3.88 -1.87
CA PRO A 45 6.91 -3.06 -2.10
C PRO A 45 5.63 -3.91 -2.19
N ALA A 46 5.69 -5.03 -2.92
CA ALA A 46 4.56 -5.93 -3.06
C ALA A 46 4.16 -6.58 -1.73
N ALA A 47 5.15 -6.99 -0.92
CA ALA A 47 4.92 -7.57 0.40
C ALA A 47 4.28 -6.55 1.37
N ILE A 48 4.76 -5.31 1.39
CA ILE A 48 4.21 -4.25 2.24
C ILE A 48 2.76 -3.94 1.83
N LEU A 49 2.50 -3.73 0.53
CA LEU A 49 1.15 -3.46 0.04
C LEU A 49 0.18 -4.60 0.39
N GLY A 50 0.60 -5.86 0.22
CA GLY A 50 -0.19 -7.02 0.62
C GLY A 50 -0.44 -7.09 2.13
N ALA A 51 0.59 -6.84 2.94
CA ALA A 51 0.50 -6.86 4.40
C ALA A 51 -0.34 -5.72 4.98
N LEU A 52 -0.47 -4.61 4.26
CA LEU A 52 -1.36 -3.49 4.63
C LEU A 52 -2.80 -3.77 4.20
N LEU A 53 -3.00 -4.23 2.96
CA LEU A 53 -4.32 -4.48 2.38
C LEU A 53 -5.06 -5.63 3.08
N LEU A 54 -4.36 -6.73 3.39
CA LEU A 54 -4.98 -7.94 3.93
C LEU A 54 -5.69 -7.72 5.30
N PRO A 55 -5.06 -7.13 6.32
CA PRO A 55 -5.74 -6.84 7.58
C PRO A 55 -6.81 -5.75 7.44
N GLU A 56 -6.64 -4.80 6.52
CA GLU A 56 -7.64 -3.78 6.21
C GLU A 56 -8.93 -4.39 5.63
N LEU A 57 -8.80 -5.45 4.83
CA LEU A 57 -9.95 -6.23 4.33
C LEU A 57 -10.58 -7.10 5.42
N ILE A 58 -9.78 -7.86 6.17
CA ILE A 58 -10.28 -8.98 6.98
C ILE A 58 -10.70 -8.54 8.39
N THR A 59 -10.08 -7.50 8.93
CA THR A 59 -10.21 -7.17 10.35
C THR A 59 -10.74 -5.76 10.59
N THR A 60 -11.76 -5.64 11.43
CA THR A 60 -12.39 -4.36 11.76
C THR A 60 -12.49 -4.10 13.26
N GLY A 61 -12.44 -2.82 13.62
CA GLY A 61 -12.74 -2.31 14.96
C GLY A 61 -11.71 -2.61 16.05
N GLN A 62 -11.91 -1.99 17.21
CA GLN A 62 -11.31 -2.39 18.49
C GLN A 62 -12.45 -2.85 19.40
N PRO A 63 -12.56 -4.13 19.80
CA PRO A 63 -11.68 -5.27 19.51
C PRO A 63 -11.77 -5.76 18.06
N ARG A 64 -10.68 -6.37 17.56
CA ARG A 64 -10.60 -6.94 16.21
C ARG A 64 -11.58 -8.11 16.07
N HIS A 65 -12.64 -7.91 15.30
CA HIS A 65 -13.56 -8.98 14.91
C HIS A 65 -13.42 -9.23 13.41
N ILE A 66 -13.63 -10.48 13.01
CA ILE A 66 -13.64 -10.88 11.60
C ILE A 66 -15.09 -10.85 11.16
N ASP A 67 -15.43 -9.86 10.34
CA ASP A 67 -16.78 -9.72 9.79
C ASP A 67 -16.75 -9.98 8.27
N TRP A 68 -17.16 -11.19 7.91
CA TRP A 68 -17.12 -11.70 6.53
C TRP A 68 -18.18 -11.07 5.63
N LEU A 69 -19.20 -10.41 6.19
CA LEU A 69 -20.37 -9.90 5.46
C LEU A 69 -20.22 -8.44 5.01
N ARG A 70 -19.02 -7.87 5.13
CA ARG A 70 -18.79 -6.47 4.79
C ARG A 70 -18.66 -6.25 3.27
N PRO A 71 -19.13 -5.10 2.76
CA PRO A 71 -18.97 -4.71 1.36
C PRO A 71 -17.52 -4.80 0.87
N GLU A 72 -16.54 -4.48 1.72
CA GLU A 72 -15.12 -4.49 1.40
C GLU A 72 -14.60 -5.91 1.11
N CYS A 73 -14.94 -6.90 1.93
CA CYS A 73 -14.57 -8.31 1.70
C CYS A 73 -15.24 -8.85 0.43
N ILE A 74 -16.53 -8.53 0.24
CA ILE A 74 -17.30 -9.02 -0.90
C ILE A 74 -16.82 -8.38 -2.20
N ALA A 75 -16.47 -7.09 -2.18
CA ALA A 75 -15.93 -6.36 -3.34
C ALA A 75 -14.48 -6.77 -3.65
N ALA A 76 -13.71 -7.23 -2.66
CA ALA A 76 -12.34 -7.68 -2.87
C ALA A 76 -12.22 -8.90 -3.78
N ILE A 77 -13.13 -9.87 -3.67
CA ILE A 77 -13.12 -11.12 -4.45
C ILE A 77 -13.19 -10.85 -5.98
N PRO A 78 -14.22 -10.16 -6.51
CA PRO A 78 -14.29 -9.85 -7.94
C PRO A 78 -13.16 -8.91 -8.39
N THR A 79 -12.75 -7.96 -7.55
CA THR A 79 -11.63 -7.06 -7.86
C THR A 79 -10.32 -7.83 -8.03
N PHE A 80 -10.08 -8.82 -7.17
CA PHE A 80 -8.90 -9.69 -7.24
C PHE A 80 -8.90 -10.57 -8.49
N ILE A 81 -10.06 -11.10 -8.88
CA ILE A 81 -10.21 -11.89 -10.12
C ILE A 81 -9.87 -11.03 -11.34
N ILE A 82 -10.38 -9.80 -11.40
CA ILE A 82 -10.10 -8.87 -12.49
C ILE A 82 -8.62 -8.44 -12.47
N ALA A 83 -8.01 -8.33 -11.29
CA ALA A 83 -6.59 -8.04 -11.16
C ALA A 83 -5.70 -9.11 -11.79
N ILE A 84 -6.01 -10.38 -11.55
CA ILE A 84 -5.27 -11.49 -12.14
C ILE A 84 -5.49 -11.55 -13.66
N LEU A 85 -6.73 -11.32 -14.13
CA LEU A 85 -7.07 -11.47 -15.53
C LEU A 85 -6.51 -10.34 -16.41
N THR A 86 -6.56 -9.09 -15.94
CA THR A 86 -6.28 -7.94 -16.80
C THR A 86 -4.80 -7.55 -16.82
N ARG A 87 -4.00 -8.00 -15.83
CA ARG A 87 -2.56 -7.65 -15.66
C ARG A 87 -2.24 -6.14 -15.82
N SER A 88 -3.24 -5.28 -15.68
CA SER A 88 -3.18 -3.83 -15.97
C SER A 88 -3.75 -3.05 -14.81
N LEU A 89 -2.90 -2.28 -14.12
CA LEU A 89 -3.26 -1.50 -12.94
C LEU A 89 -4.49 -0.59 -13.17
N GLY A 90 -4.58 0.07 -14.33
CA GLY A 90 -5.69 0.99 -14.61
C GLY A 90 -7.05 0.30 -14.61
N TRP A 91 -7.16 -0.85 -15.30
CA TRP A 91 -8.41 -1.61 -15.34
C TRP A 91 -8.77 -2.19 -13.97
N THR A 92 -7.79 -2.57 -13.16
CA THR A 92 -8.06 -3.07 -11.79
C THR A 92 -8.65 -2.00 -10.88
N VAL A 93 -8.17 -0.77 -10.97
CA VAL A 93 -8.67 0.34 -10.15
C VAL A 93 -10.10 0.69 -10.56
N ILE A 94 -10.37 0.82 -11.86
CA ILE A 94 -11.71 1.15 -12.36
C ILE A 94 -12.72 0.06 -11.98
N ALA A 95 -12.37 -1.21 -12.22
CA ALA A 95 -13.23 -2.33 -11.86
C ALA A 95 -13.47 -2.42 -10.34
N GLY A 96 -12.43 -2.19 -9.53
CA GLY A 96 -12.55 -2.14 -8.08
C GLY A 96 -13.48 -1.04 -7.60
N MET A 97 -13.33 0.18 -8.12
CA MET A 97 -14.20 1.32 -7.78
C MET A 97 -15.65 1.07 -8.15
N VAL A 98 -15.90 0.51 -9.35
CA VAL A 98 -17.26 0.18 -9.80
C VAL A 98 -17.87 -0.93 -8.95
N THR A 99 -17.08 -1.96 -8.63
CA THR A 99 -17.56 -3.09 -7.83
C THR A 99 -17.85 -2.68 -6.40
N TYR A 100 -16.95 -1.91 -5.77
CA TYR A 100 -17.17 -1.35 -4.44
C TYR A 100 -18.44 -0.50 -4.40
N GLY A 101 -18.61 0.42 -5.36
CA GLY A 101 -19.82 1.27 -5.40
C GLY A 101 -21.11 0.49 -5.63
N LEU A 102 -21.07 -0.60 -6.39
CA LEU A 102 -22.23 -1.49 -6.57
C LEU A 102 -22.56 -2.29 -5.30
N VAL A 103 -21.54 -2.80 -4.62
CA VAL A 103 -21.71 -3.59 -3.39
C VAL A 103 -22.18 -2.70 -2.23
N GLU A 104 -21.62 -1.49 -2.09
CA GLU A 104 -22.07 -0.50 -1.10
C GLU A 104 -23.54 -0.12 -1.29
N LYS A 105 -23.95 0.15 -2.54
CA LYS A 105 -25.34 0.50 -2.87
C LYS A 105 -26.35 -0.64 -2.66
N TRP A 106 -25.90 -1.89 -2.65
CA TRP A 106 -26.75 -3.07 -2.43
C TRP A 106 -26.86 -3.48 -0.94
N LEU A 107 -25.92 -3.05 -0.09
CA LEU A 107 -25.85 -3.42 1.33
C LEU A 107 -26.31 -2.32 2.30
N VAL A 108 -26.46 -1.07 1.83
CA VAL A 108 -26.99 0.09 2.59
C VAL A 108 -28.35 0.50 2.04
#